data_AF-A0A1A6FIE3-F1
#
_entry.id   AF-A0A1A6FIE3-F1
#
_cell.length_a   1.000
_cell.length_b   1.000
_cell.length_c   1.000
_cell.angle_alpha   90.00
_cell.angle_beta   90.00
_cell.angle_gamma   90.00
#
_symmetry.space_group_name_H-M   'P 1'
#
loop_
_entity.id
_entity.type
_entity.pdbx_description
1 polymer ?
#
loop_
_entity_poly.entity_id
_entity_poly.type
_entity_poly.pdbx_seq_one_letter_code
_entity_poly.pdbx_strand_id
1 'polypeptide(L)'
;MKLPALAALATCLSLPAYAEKVTIGCPLVAQYSDNDINYLIGEVRSVVGDQEAGRIYAHYLDLRNACRVNGDAVRTVTVSPTLRDWLAQNGVDIRRFARRL
;
A
#
# COMPACT_ATOMS: atom_id res chain seq x y z
N MET A 1 -18.73 54.31 -8.00
CA MET A 1 -17.46 53.54 -7.94
C MET A 1 -17.64 52.43 -6.92
N LYS A 2 -17.43 51.18 -7.36
CA LYS A 2 -17.66 49.92 -6.62
C LYS A 2 -16.32 49.36 -6.17
N LEU A 3 -16.23 48.85 -4.95
CA LEU A 3 -15.26 47.80 -4.56
C LEU A 3 -15.88 47.00 -3.40
N PRO A 4 -16.35 45.75 -3.60
CA PRO A 4 -16.69 44.87 -2.50
C PRO A 4 -15.46 44.10 -2.02
N ALA A 5 -15.35 43.94 -0.71
CA ALA A 5 -14.32 43.17 -0.02
C ALA A 5 -14.35 41.70 -0.50
N LEU A 6 -13.22 41.22 -1.02
CA LEU A 6 -13.00 39.82 -1.35
C LEU A 6 -12.75 39.04 -0.06
N ALA A 7 -13.79 38.36 0.42
CA ALA A 7 -13.64 37.30 1.41
C ALA A 7 -12.97 36.10 0.74
N ALA A 8 -11.73 35.80 1.15
CA ALA A 8 -11.02 34.61 0.73
C ALA A 8 -11.67 33.38 1.39
N LEU A 9 -12.43 32.62 0.59
CA LEU A 9 -12.87 31.27 0.95
C LEU A 9 -11.63 30.36 0.99
N ALA A 10 -11.20 30.01 2.21
CA ALA A 10 -10.24 28.93 2.42
C ALA A 10 -10.92 27.60 2.11
N THR A 11 -10.85 27.17 0.85
CA THR A 11 -11.20 25.81 0.46
C THR A 11 -10.18 24.86 1.07
N CYS A 12 -10.59 24.14 2.11
CA CYS A 12 -9.90 22.93 2.55
C CYS A 12 -9.84 21.96 1.37
N LEU A 13 -8.72 21.94 0.65
CA LEU A 13 -8.38 20.90 -0.31
C LEU A 13 -8.11 19.62 0.51
N SER A 14 -9.17 18.92 0.91
CA SER A 14 -9.08 17.53 1.28
C SER A 14 -8.71 16.76 0.02
N LEU A 15 -7.42 16.66 -0.26
CA LEU A 15 -6.88 15.71 -1.23
C LEU A 15 -7.50 14.35 -0.86
N PRO A 16 -8.22 13.69 -1.77
CA PRO A 16 -8.73 12.36 -1.48
C PRO A 16 -7.50 11.54 -1.15
N ALA A 17 -7.50 10.96 0.03
CA ALA A 17 -6.46 10.05 0.46
C ALA A 17 -6.67 8.78 -0.39
N TYR A 18 -6.21 8.85 -1.65
CA TYR A 18 -6.45 7.82 -2.64
C TYR A 18 -5.66 6.59 -2.23
N ALA A 19 -6.40 5.51 -1.99
CA ALA A 19 -5.81 4.20 -1.81
C ALA A 19 -5.11 3.80 -3.10
N GLU A 20 -3.82 3.47 -3.00
CA GLU A 20 -2.98 3.18 -4.16
C GLU A 20 -3.04 1.69 -4.48
N LYS A 21 -3.12 1.32 -5.76
CA LYS A 21 -3.12 -0.08 -6.17
C LYS A 21 -1.72 -0.50 -6.56
N VAL A 22 -1.24 -1.59 -5.96
CA VAL A 22 0.10 -2.13 -6.18
C VAL A 22 -0.01 -3.55 -6.66
N THR A 23 0.63 -3.89 -7.78
CA THR A 23 0.72 -5.27 -8.25
C THR A 23 2.01 -5.90 -7.77
N ILE A 24 1.90 -7.06 -7.13
CA ILE A 24 3.00 -7.81 -6.56
C ILE A 24 3.06 -9.16 -7.26
N GLY A 25 4.26 -9.57 -7.67
CA GLY A 25 4.51 -10.88 -8.30
C GLY A 25 5.39 -11.80 -7.46
N CYS A 26 5.51 -13.05 -7.90
CA CYS A 26 6.31 -14.08 -7.26
C CYS A 26 7.77 -13.70 -6.96
N PRO A 27 8.49 -12.92 -7.80
CA PRO A 27 9.86 -12.52 -7.49
C PRO A 27 10.00 -11.73 -6.20
N LEU A 28 8.98 -10.96 -5.79
CA LEU A 28 9.01 -10.23 -4.52
C LEU A 28 8.70 -11.16 -3.35
N VAL A 29 7.72 -12.06 -3.50
CA VAL A 29 7.35 -13.02 -2.46
C VAL A 29 8.51 -13.95 -2.11
N ALA A 30 9.30 -14.35 -3.10
CA ALA A 30 10.45 -15.24 -2.92
C ALA A 30 11.65 -14.60 -2.19
N GLN A 31 11.67 -13.27 -2.03
CA GLN A 31 12.79 -12.56 -1.38
C GLN A 31 12.73 -12.61 0.15
N TYR A 32 11.58 -12.97 0.72
CA TYR A 32 11.34 -12.90 2.16
C TYR A 32 11.11 -14.28 2.75
N SER A 33 11.77 -14.57 3.87
CA SER A 33 11.47 -15.75 4.67
C SER A 33 10.15 -15.59 5.43
N ASP A 34 9.61 -16.69 5.95
CA ASP A 34 8.42 -16.64 6.82
C ASP A 34 8.65 -15.76 8.06
N ASN A 35 9.87 -15.74 8.60
CA ASN A 35 10.21 -14.89 9.74
C ASN A 35 10.19 -13.41 9.37
N ASP A 36 10.73 -13.04 8.20
CA ASP A 36 10.71 -11.66 7.72
C ASP A 36 9.27 -11.17 7.53
N ILE A 37 8.42 -12.02 6.95
CA ILE A 37 7.00 -11.68 6.74
C ILE A 37 6.27 -11.53 8.07
N ASN A 38 6.52 -12.40 9.05
CA ASN A 38 5.91 -12.31 10.38
C ASN A 38 6.35 -11.02 11.11
N TYR A 39 7.62 -10.63 10.97
CA TYR A 39 8.11 -9.36 11.50
C TYR A 39 7.45 -8.17 10.80
N LEU A 40 7.50 -8.12 9.47
CA LEU A 40 6.95 -7.02 8.67
C LEU A 40 5.45 -6.84 8.87
N ILE A 41 4.68 -7.93 8.99
CA ILE A 41 3.25 -7.81 9.25
C ILE A 41 2.96 -7.32 10.67
N GLY A 42 3.86 -7.59 11.63
CA GLY A 42 3.80 -7.00 12.97
C GLY A 42 3.99 -5.48 12.92
N GLU A 43 4.97 -5.00 12.16
CA GLU A 43 5.18 -3.56 11.93
C GLU A 43 3.95 -2.91 11.27
N VAL A 44 3.41 -3.54 10.22
CA VAL A 44 2.20 -3.06 9.53
C VAL A 44 1.00 -3.00 10.48
N ARG A 45 0.79 -4.01 11.34
CA ARG A 45 -0.29 -3.99 12.35
C ARG A 45 -0.19 -2.79 13.27
N SER A 46 1.02 -2.41 13.68
CA SER A 46 1.21 -1.25 14.58
C SER A 46 0.81 0.08 13.93
N VAL A 47 0.80 0.14 12.59
CA VAL A 47 0.55 1.35 11.80
C VAL A 47 -0.91 1.43 11.32
N VAL A 48 -1.46 0.34 10.79
CA VAL A 48 -2.81 0.32 10.17
C VAL A 48 -3.84 -0.52 10.92
N GLY A 49 -3.44 -1.16 12.02
CA GLY A 49 -4.30 -2.03 12.82
C GLY A 49 -4.51 -3.42 12.22
N ASP A 50 -5.13 -4.29 13.02
CA ASP A 50 -5.26 -5.72 12.73
C ASP A 50 -6.10 -6.02 11.50
N GLN A 51 -7.16 -5.25 11.26
CA GLN A 51 -8.09 -5.50 10.15
C GLN A 51 -7.39 -5.33 8.80
N GLU A 52 -6.66 -4.23 8.62
CA GLU A 52 -5.97 -3.95 7.35
C GLU A 52 -4.75 -4.86 7.18
N ALA A 53 -3.97 -5.05 8.24
CA ALA A 53 -2.85 -5.99 8.20
C ALA A 53 -3.30 -7.42 7.90
N GLY A 54 -4.42 -7.87 8.48
CA GLY A 54 -5.00 -9.18 8.18
C GLY A 54 -5.37 -9.34 6.70
N ARG A 55 -5.94 -8.29 6.08
CA ARG A 55 -6.22 -8.28 4.64
C ARG A 55 -4.95 -8.35 3.79
N ILE A 56 -3.92 -7.59 4.14
CA ILE A 56 -2.62 -7.60 3.44
C ILE A 56 -1.98 -8.99 3.54
N TYR A 57 -2.00 -9.57 4.74
CA TYR A 57 -1.44 -10.91 4.97
C TYR A 57 -2.20 -12.00 4.20
N ALA A 58 -3.53 -11.92 4.11
CA ALA A 58 -4.31 -12.82 3.29
C ALA A 58 -3.93 -12.72 1.80
N HIS A 59 -3.74 -11.52 1.26
CA HIS A 59 -3.26 -11.34 -0.11
C HIS A 59 -1.86 -11.92 -0.33
N TYR A 60 -0.97 -11.79 0.67
CA TYR A 60 0.35 -12.43 0.62
C TYR A 60 0.23 -13.96 0.56
N LEU A 61 -0.58 -14.58 1.43
CA LEU A 61 -0.77 -16.03 1.45
C LEU A 61 -1.36 -16.56 0.15
N ASP A 62 -2.37 -15.87 -0.39
CA ASP A 62 -2.97 -16.18 -1.70
C ASP A 62 -1.89 -16.19 -2.79
N LEU A 63 -1.10 -15.12 -2.88
CA LEU A 63 -0.06 -14.98 -3.89
C LEU A 63 1.02 -16.03 -3.71
N ARG A 64 1.48 -16.26 -2.47
CA ARG A 64 2.49 -17.30 -2.16
C ARG A 64 2.04 -18.68 -2.60
N ASN A 65 0.77 -19.02 -2.38
CA ASN A 65 0.21 -20.29 -2.82
C ASN A 65 0.12 -20.36 -4.34
N ALA A 66 -0.31 -19.27 -5.00
CA ALA A 66 -0.35 -19.20 -6.46
C ALA A 66 1.05 -19.37 -7.08
N CYS A 67 2.08 -18.76 -6.49
CA CYS A 67 3.48 -18.86 -6.93
C CYS A 67 4.06 -20.28 -6.91
N ARG A 68 3.50 -21.19 -6.10
CA ARG A 68 3.91 -22.60 -6.10
C ARG A 68 3.46 -23.35 -7.35
N VAL A 69 2.41 -22.87 -8.01
CA VAL A 69 1.79 -23.52 -9.18
C VAL A 69 2.09 -22.73 -10.46
N ASN A 70 2.20 -21.41 -10.37
CA ASN A 70 2.47 -20.51 -11.48
C ASN A 70 3.50 -19.44 -11.08
N GLY A 71 4.71 -19.53 -11.63
CA GLY A 71 5.81 -18.58 -11.34
C GLY A 71 5.55 -17.15 -11.78
N ASP A 72 4.56 -16.91 -12.65
CA ASP A 72 4.17 -15.60 -13.15
C ASP A 72 2.90 -15.06 -12.45
N ALA A 73 2.48 -15.70 -11.35
CA ALA A 73 1.33 -15.23 -10.60
C ALA A 73 1.56 -13.82 -10.05
N VAL A 74 0.51 -13.00 -10.15
CA VAL A 74 0.48 -11.63 -9.64
C VAL A 74 -0.78 -11.38 -8.82
N ARG A 75 -0.70 -10.45 -7.87
CA ARG A 75 -1.85 -9.98 -7.09
C ARG A 75 -1.81 -8.47 -6.96
N THR A 76 -2.93 -7.82 -7.26
CA THR A 76 -3.10 -6.39 -7.00
C THR A 76 -3.68 -6.18 -5.61
N VAL A 77 -2.98 -5.41 -4.80
CA VAL A 77 -3.37 -5.04 -3.44
C VAL A 77 -3.64 -3.55 -3.38
N THR A 78 -4.71 -3.18 -2.68
CA THR A 78 -5.00 -1.77 -2.38
C THR A 78 -4.29 -1.40 -1.09
N VAL A 79 -3.43 -0.39 -1.15
CA VAL A 79 -2.64 0.15 -0.05
C VAL A 79 -3.33 1.40 0.46
N SER A 80 -3.65 1.45 1.77
CA SER A 80 -4.21 2.66 2.36
C SER A 80 -3.22 3.83 2.30
N PRO A 81 -3.72 5.08 2.35
CA PRO A 81 -2.87 6.27 2.45
C PRO A 81 -1.90 6.20 3.64
N THR A 82 -2.37 5.73 4.80
CA THR A 82 -1.55 5.57 6.00
C THR A 82 -0.38 4.62 5.76
N LEU A 83 -0.65 3.45 5.18
CA LEU A 83 0.41 2.48 4.88
C LEU A 83 1.36 3.00 3.80
N ARG A 84 0.83 3.64 2.75
CA ARG A 84 1.64 4.26 1.69
C ARG A 84 2.61 5.27 2.27
N ASP A 85 2.12 6.16 3.12
CA ASP A 85 2.93 7.24 3.68
C ASP A 85 3.98 6.68 4.66
N TRP A 86 3.63 5.66 5.44
CA TRP A 86 4.60 4.94 6.28
C TRP A 86 5.68 4.22 5.46
N LEU A 87 5.29 3.51 4.39
CA LEU A 87 6.24 2.86 3.48
C LEU A 87 7.20 3.90 2.86
N ALA A 88 6.68 5.04 2.41
CA ALA A 88 7.49 6.11 1.84
C ALA A 88 8.49 6.71 2.85
N GLN A 89 8.08 6.90 4.12
CA GLN A 89 8.96 7.35 5.20
C GLN A 89 10.10 6.37 5.48
N ASN A 90 9.87 5.08 5.26
CA ASN A 90 10.88 4.02 5.39
C ASN A 90 11.64 3.74 4.08
N GLY A 91 11.55 4.63 3.09
CA GLY A 91 12.29 4.52 1.83
C GLY A 91 11.71 3.52 0.83
N VAL A 92 10.52 2.98 1.08
CA VAL A 92 9.83 2.05 0.19
C VAL A 92 8.94 2.83 -0.79
N ASP A 93 9.37 2.93 -2.03
CA ASP A 93 8.59 3.52 -3.12
C ASP A 93 7.67 2.49 -3.78
N ILE A 94 6.40 2.45 -3.32
CA ILE A 94 5.42 1.48 -3.81
C ILE A 94 5.08 1.63 -5.30
N ARG A 95 5.33 2.81 -5.90
CA ARG A 95 5.09 3.07 -7.33
C ARG A 95 6.02 2.29 -8.23
N ARG A 96 7.14 1.80 -7.70
CA ARG A 96 8.07 0.92 -8.43
C ARG A 96 7.46 -0.44 -8.72
N PHE A 97 6.56 -0.90 -7.85
CA PHE A 97 5.83 -2.15 -8.02
C PHE A 97 4.57 -1.96 -8.88
N ALA A 98 3.94 -0.79 -8.82
CA ALA A 98 2.78 -0.45 -9.68
C ALA A 98 3.11 -0.33 -11.18
N ARG A 99 4.39 -0.10 -11.53
CA ARG A 99 4.83 0.20 -12.92
C ARG A 99 5.48 -0.98 -13.67
N ARG A 100 5.61 -2.16 -13.06
CA ARG A 100 6.15 -3.35 -13.72
C ARG A 100 5.02 -4.35 -13.99
N LEU A 101 4.20 -4.03 -14.99
CA LEU A 101 3.37 -4.98 -15.72
C LEU A 101 3.68 -4.79 -17.20
#